data_AF-A0A935YQG1-F1
#
_entry.id   AF-A0A935YQG1-F1
#
_cell.length_a   1.000
_cell.length_b   1.000
_cell.length_c   1.000
_cell.angle_alpha   90.00
_cell.angle_beta   90.00
_cell.angle_gamma   90.00
#
_symmetry.space_group_name_H-M   'P 1'
#
loop_
_entity.id
_entity.type
_entity.pdbx_description
1 polymer ?
#
loop_
_entity_poly.entity_id
_entity_poly.type
_entity_poly.pdbx_seq_one_letter_code
_entity_poly.pdbx_strand_id
1 'polypeptide(L)' 'MNFQFESLAELLAMKGHGPFVWSAYSISIIAFAYLIWTPVKSYRDMVNRELKKRSREENAPD' A
#
# COMPACT_ATOMS: atom_id res chain seq x y z
N MET A 1 -3.16 -33.82 10.42
CA MET A 1 -3.11 -32.71 9.43
C MET A 1 -1.86 -32.91 8.61
N ASN A 2 -1.99 -33.29 7.34
CA ASN A 2 -0.84 -33.44 6.45
C ASN A 2 -0.64 -32.09 5.74
N PHE A 3 0.56 -31.52 5.81
CA PHE A 3 0.86 -30.29 5.08
C PHE A 3 0.78 -30.62 3.58
N GLN A 4 -0.02 -29.87 2.81
CA GLN A 4 -0.18 -30.12 1.37
C GLN A 4 1.08 -29.82 0.53
N PHE A 5 2.14 -29.30 1.16
CA PHE A 5 3.36 -28.87 0.50
C PHE A 5 4.56 -29.40 1.27
N GLU A 6 5.48 -30.05 0.57
CA GLU A 6 6.72 -30.57 1.16
C GLU A 6 7.85 -29.54 1.15
N SER A 7 7.69 -28.42 0.43
CA SER A 7 8.69 -27.34 0.37
C SER A 7 8.10 -25.96 0.05
N LEU A 8 8.84 -24.90 0.36
CA LEU A 8 8.53 -23.53 -0.05
C LEU A 8 8.46 -23.36 -1.58
N ALA A 9 9.23 -24.16 -2.32
CA ALA A 9 9.19 -24.17 -3.79
C ALA A 9 7.85 -24.72 -4.31
N GLU A 10 7.30 -25.74 -3.65
CA GLU A 10 6.00 -26.32 -4.02
C GLU A 10 4.82 -25.38 -3.69
N LEU A 11 4.95 -24.60 -2.61
CA LEU A 11 4.06 -23.50 -2.29
C LEU A 11 4.08 -22.39 -3.35
N LEU A 12 5.27 -22.02 -3.85
CA LEU A 12 5.39 -21.00 -4.89
C LEU A 12 4.93 -21.51 -6.26
N ALA A 13 5.24 -22.77 -6.60
CA ALA A 13 4.87 -23.37 -7.86
C ALA A 13 3.39 -23.77 -7.93
N MET A 14 2.73 -24.03 -6.78
CA MET A 14 1.34 -24.52 -6.66
C MET A 14 0.97 -25.52 -7.76
N LYS A 15 1.71 -26.64 -7.87
CA LYS A 15 1.50 -27.65 -8.92
C LYS A 15 1.35 -27.05 -10.34
N GLY A 16 2.16 -26.06 -10.68
CA GLY A 16 2.17 -25.38 -11.98
C GLY A 16 1.23 -24.18 -12.11
N HIS A 17 0.38 -23.89 -11.12
CA HIS A 17 -0.57 -22.77 -11.13
C HIS A 17 -0.04 -21.53 -10.40
N GLY A 18 1.15 -21.63 -9.80
CA GLY A 18 1.81 -20.58 -9.03
C GLY A 18 1.79 -19.21 -9.73
N PRO A 19 2.21 -19.09 -11.01
CA PRO A 19 2.21 -17.82 -11.71
C PRO A 19 0.85 -17.11 -11.70
N PHE A 20 -0.24 -17.83 -11.99
CA PHE A 20 -1.58 -17.26 -12.01
C PHE A 20 -2.02 -16.79 -10.61
N VAL A 21 -1.80 -17.62 -9.60
CA VAL A 21 -2.20 -17.34 -8.23
C VAL A 21 -1.44 -16.12 -7.72
N TRP A 22 -0.11 -16.10 -7.82
CA TRP A 22 0.71 -14.99 -7.36
C TRP A 22 0.45 -13.70 -8.14
N SER A 23 0.14 -13.77 -9.45
CA SER A 23 -0.30 -12.59 -10.21
C SER A 23 -1.60 -12.00 -9.65
N ALA A 24 -2.62 -12.83 -9.38
CA ALA A 24 -3.88 -12.36 -8.80
C ALA A 24 -3.69 -11.74 -7.41
N TYR A 25 -2.87 -12.38 -6.55
CA TYR A 25 -2.50 -11.82 -5.25
C TYR A 25 -1.75 -10.50 -5.39
N SER A 26 -0.79 -10.42 -6.32
CA SER A 26 0.01 -9.21 -6.54
C SER A 26 -0.86 -8.04 -6.97
N ILE A 27 -1.78 -8.24 -7.93
CA ILE A 27 -2.72 -7.22 -8.38
C ILE A 27 -3.60 -6.75 -7.22
N SER A 28 -4.11 -7.69 -6.42
CA SER A 28 -4.95 -7.37 -5.27
C SER A 28 -4.19 -6.55 -4.21
N ILE A 29 -2.96 -6.96 -3.89
CA ILE A 29 -2.09 -6.23 -2.95
C ILE A 29 -1.81 -4.82 -3.46
N ILE A 30 -1.50 -4.66 -4.75
CA ILE A 30 -1.27 -3.35 -5.36
C ILE A 30 -2.53 -2.48 -5.28
N ALA A 31 -3.71 -3.05 -5.58
CA ALA A 31 -4.97 -2.33 -5.48
C ALA A 31 -5.24 -1.84 -4.04
N PHE A 32 -5.06 -2.72 -3.05
CA PHE A 32 -5.22 -2.32 -1.64
C PHE A 32 -4.18 -1.28 -1.21
N ALA A 33 -2.92 -1.47 -1.58
CA ALA A 33 -1.86 -0.50 -1.31
C ALA A 33 -2.21 0.87 -1.90
N TYR A 34 -2.73 0.91 -3.13
CA TYR A 34 -3.17 2.13 -3.80
C TYR A 34 -4.35 2.81 -3.08
N LEU A 35 -5.34 2.02 -2.66
CA LEU A 35 -6.50 2.50 -1.91
C LEU A 35 -6.12 3.09 -0.55
N ILE A 36 -5.09 2.55 0.11
CA ILE A 36 -4.57 3.08 1.37
C ILE A 36 -3.67 4.31 1.12
N TRP A 37 -2.84 4.25 0.08
CA TRP A 37 -1.89 5.31 -0.23
C TRP A 37 -2.58 6.63 -0.60
N THR A 38 -3.66 6.56 -1.37
CA THR A 38 -4.43 7.73 -1.83
C THR A 38 -4.91 8.64 -0.68
N PRO A 39 -5.65 8.15 0.33
CA PRO A 39 -6.09 8.98 1.44
C PRO A 39 -4.94 9.42 2.33
N VAL A 40 -3.93 8.57 2.55
CA VAL A 40 -2.75 8.93 3.36
C VAL A 40 -1.99 10.10 2.74
N LYS A 41 -1.77 10.07 1.41
CA LYS A 41 -1.14 11.17 0.70
C LYS A 41 -1.99 12.45 0.78
N SER A 42 -3.29 12.34 0.51
CA SER A 42 -4.20 13.49 0.57
C SER A 42 -4.23 14.13 1.95
N TYR A 43 -4.28 13.32 3.01
CA TYR A 43 -4.26 13.80 4.40
C TYR A 43 -2.96 14.57 4.71
N ARG A 44 -1.80 14.01 4.33
CA ARG A 44 -0.51 14.68 4.52
C ARG A 44 -0.46 16.01 3.79
N ASP A 45 -0.96 16.06 2.56
CA ASP A 45 -1.00 17.29 1.77
C ASP A 45 -1.93 18.34 2.40
N MET A 46 -3.09 17.92 2.95
CA MET A 46 -4.00 18.81 3.68
C MET A 46 -3.33 19.41 4.92
N VAL A 47 -2.72 18.58 5.76
CA VAL A 47 -2.03 19.01 6.99
C VAL A 47 -0.90 19.99 6.66
N ASN A 48 -0.08 19.67 5.66
CA ASN A 48 1.03 20.53 5.24
C ASN A 48 0.54 21.90 4.72
N ARG A 49 -0.58 21.93 3.99
CA ARG A 49 -1.19 23.19 3.54
C ARG A 49 -1.64 24.04 4.71
N GLU A 50 -2.25 23.43 5.73
CA GLU A 50 -2.73 24.14 6.91
C GLU A 50 -1.57 24.71 7.74
N LEU A 51 -0.52 23.92 7.98
CA LEU A 51 0.69 24.39 8.67
C LEU A 51 1.33 25.59 7.97
N LYS A 52 1.40 25.56 6.63
CA LYS A 52 1.97 26.64 5.82
C LYS A 52 1.11 27.93 5.84
N LYS A 53 -0.20 27.82 6.07
CA LYS A 53 -1.07 29.00 6.21
C LYS A 53 -0.85 29.69 7.55
N ARG A 54 -0.86 28.93 8.64
CA ARG A 54 -0.60 29.48 9.98
C ARG A 54 0.75 30.17 10.07
N SER A 55 1.79 29.57 9.49
CA SER A 55 3.11 30.18 9.46
C SER A 55 3.17 31.49 8.67
N ARG A 56 2.23 31.76 7.76
CA ARG A 56 2.17 33.03 7.02
C ARG A 56 1.40 34.09 7.78
N GLU A 57 0.35 33.70 8.51
CA GLU A 57 -0.44 34.60 9.36
C GLU A 57 0.38 35.07 10.57
N GLU A 58 1.18 34.18 11.17
CA GLU A 58 2.08 34.54 12.29
C GLU A 58 3.25 35.46 11.86
N ASN A 59 3.66 35.39 10.59
CA ASN A 59 4.77 36.20 10.05
C ASN A 59 4.29 37.45 9.28
N ALA A 60 2.99 37.77 9.29
CA ALA A 60 2.50 39.04 8.75
C ALA A 60 2.74 40.15 9.79
N PRO A 61 3.61 41.15 9.51
CA PRO A 61 3.85 42.25 10.44
C PRO A 61 2.63 43.19 10.49
N ASP A 62 2.28 43.65 11.69
CA ASP A 62 1.25 44.67 11.98
C ASP A 62 1.47 46.00 11.24
#